data_AF-L1JLC2-F1
#
_entry.id   AF-L1JLC2-F1
#
_cell.length_a   1.000
_cell.length_b   1.000
_cell.length_c   1.000
_cell.angle_alpha   90.00
_cell.angle_beta   90.00
_cell.angle_gamma   90.00
#
_symmetry.space_group_name_H-M   'P 1'
#
loop_
_entity.id
_entity.type
_entity.pdbx_description
1 polymer ?
#
loop_
_entity_poly.entity_id
_entity_poly.type
_entity_poly.pdbx_seq_one_letter_code
_entity_poly.pdbx_strand_id
1 'polypeptide(L)'
;MDLAGCLECGEVHNCKDESSCDLIDENDSRVCFITGCCVKQKVFPMDEFMDNMMLDEDILVSNVSNRDFYNKVMSQKTVEDSLYSFDEVNKCLVWILSSDVCKKSYMNEKNRMMLKHRQVMWKLLKDFKINNPGKVPRLCNIVTNMLHQCSKIRICYPEWDEEMRRSVASTASEYIVRFLNMLSQKFSTQLGMFKKNVLFIGIVYLMRMGITMQNVILLPKIHELQHLLPIEAHLKCYFKIKCKFITEVENLIKMCIRNLTNKEIDVMGFTSVDIKY
;
A
#
# COMPACT_ATOMS: atom_id res chain seq x y z
N MET A 1 -15.11 8.51 12.94
CA MET A 1 -16.12 9.20 13.78
C MET A 1 -15.29 9.88 14.84
N ASP A 2 -15.02 11.16 14.62
CA ASP A 2 -13.83 11.77 15.21
C ASP A 2 -14.31 12.68 16.34
N LEU A 3 -13.96 12.27 17.56
CA LEU A 3 -14.27 12.96 18.80
C LEU A 3 -13.07 13.79 19.20
N ALA A 4 -13.27 15.08 19.44
CA ALA A 4 -12.22 15.98 19.89
C ALA A 4 -12.70 16.81 21.08
N GLY A 5 -11.80 16.98 22.07
CA GLY A 5 -12.05 17.81 23.23
C GLY A 5 -11.85 19.28 22.88
N CYS A 6 -12.84 20.12 23.17
CA CYS A 6 -12.77 21.57 22.98
C CYS A 6 -11.88 22.20 24.06
N LEU A 7 -10.90 23.01 23.64
CA LEU A 7 -10.00 23.72 24.57
C LEU A 7 -10.65 24.95 25.24
N GLU A 8 -11.77 25.45 24.70
CA GLU A 8 -12.49 26.60 25.24
C GLU A 8 -13.56 26.21 26.27
N CYS A 9 -14.36 25.18 26.00
CA CYS A 9 -15.45 24.76 26.89
C CYS A 9 -15.16 23.48 27.70
N GLY A 10 -14.13 22.71 27.35
CA GLY A 10 -13.74 21.48 28.06
C GLY A 10 -14.61 20.25 27.76
N GLU A 11 -15.62 20.35 26.90
CA GLU A 11 -16.50 19.24 26.50
C GLU A 11 -15.95 18.48 25.28
N VAL A 12 -16.41 17.23 25.09
CA VAL A 12 -16.08 16.42 23.90
C VAL A 12 -17.13 16.63 22.82
N HIS A 13 -16.71 17.19 21.69
CA HIS A 13 -17.59 17.52 20.59
C HIS A 13 -17.54 16.43 19.52
N ASN A 14 -18.70 16.15 18.92
CA ASN A 14 -18.81 15.21 17.80
C ASN A 14 -18.99 16.00 16.51
N CYS A 15 -17.95 16.00 15.67
CA CYS A 15 -18.02 16.63 14.35
C CYS A 15 -18.74 15.68 13.39
N LYS A 16 -20.06 15.86 13.23
CA LYS A 16 -20.88 15.01 12.36
C LYS A 16 -21.11 15.59 10.96
N ASP A 17 -21.26 16.91 10.86
CA ASP A 17 -21.66 17.59 9.62
C ASP A 17 -21.34 19.09 9.65
N GLU A 18 -21.45 19.76 8.49
CA GLU A 18 -21.21 21.22 8.36
C GLU A 18 -22.17 22.07 9.21
N SER A 19 -23.32 21.52 9.60
CA SER A 19 -24.37 22.24 10.33
C SER A 19 -24.15 22.31 11.85
N SER A 20 -23.31 21.42 12.39
CA SER A 20 -23.13 21.28 13.85
C SER A 20 -21.85 21.94 14.38
N CYS A 21 -20.98 22.44 13.50
CA CYS A 21 -19.66 22.95 13.88
C CYS A 21 -19.41 24.35 13.30
N ASP A 22 -18.81 25.23 14.10
CA ASP A 22 -18.25 26.48 13.58
C ASP A 22 -16.97 26.15 12.77
N LEU A 23 -17.05 26.31 11.45
CA LEU A 23 -15.97 25.97 10.53
C LEU A 23 -15.18 27.21 10.09
N ILE A 24 -13.87 27.05 9.96
CA ILE A 24 -12.99 28.00 9.27
C ILE A 24 -12.56 27.39 7.93
N ASP A 25 -12.59 28.21 6.90
CA ASP A 25 -12.01 27.90 5.60
C ASP A 25 -10.49 28.11 5.65
N GLU A 26 -9.70 27.03 5.66
CA GLU A 26 -8.24 27.07 5.50
C GLU A 26 -7.86 26.49 4.13
N ASN A 27 -7.38 27.35 3.22
CA ASN A 27 -6.91 27.05 1.86
C ASN A 27 -7.74 25.98 1.11
N ASP A 28 -7.47 24.71 1.40
CA ASP A 28 -7.95 23.52 0.69
C ASP A 28 -8.99 22.72 1.50
N SER A 29 -9.40 23.19 2.67
CA SER A 29 -10.31 22.46 3.56
C SER A 29 -11.15 23.38 4.46
N ARG A 30 -12.29 22.85 4.88
CA ARG A 30 -13.09 23.40 5.97
C ARG A 30 -12.78 22.64 7.23
N VAL A 31 -12.13 23.34 8.14
CA VAL A 31 -11.66 22.80 9.40
C VAL A 31 -12.56 23.33 10.50
N CYS A 32 -13.03 22.46 11.38
CA CYS A 32 -13.76 22.90 12.57
C CYS A 32 -12.83 23.74 13.45
N PHE A 33 -13.26 24.96 13.75
CA PHE A 33 -12.48 25.93 14.52
C PHE A 33 -12.06 25.37 15.88
N ILE A 34 -12.97 24.65 16.52
CA ILE A 34 -12.81 24.13 17.88
C ILE A 34 -11.86 22.93 17.90
N THR A 35 -12.01 22.02 16.94
CA THR A 35 -11.35 20.71 17.00
C THR A 35 -10.11 20.61 16.11
N GLY A 36 -9.97 21.50 15.13
CA GLY A 36 -8.95 21.37 14.09
C GLY A 36 -9.21 20.20 13.13
N CYS A 37 -10.38 19.54 13.21
CA CYS A 37 -10.73 18.44 12.33
C CYS A 37 -11.19 18.98 10.97
N CYS A 38 -10.62 18.42 9.89
CA CYS A 38 -11.11 18.65 8.54
C CYS A 38 -12.50 18.01 8.40
N VAL A 39 -13.54 18.84 8.31
CA VAL A 39 -14.92 18.39 8.14
C VAL A 39 -15.23 18.18 6.66
N LYS A 40 -14.54 18.91 5.78
CA LYS A 40 -14.67 18.76 4.33
C LYS A 40 -13.44 19.28 3.61
N GLN A 41 -12.93 18.50 2.68
CA GLN A 41 -11.88 18.95 1.77
C GLN A 41 -12.52 19.67 0.59
N LYS A 42 -12.03 20.86 0.22
CA LYS A 42 -12.48 21.52 -1.02
C LYS A 42 -11.95 20.69 -2.19
N VAL A 43 -12.87 20.14 -2.96
CA VAL A 43 -12.55 19.52 -4.25
C VAL A 43 -12.32 20.67 -5.22
N PHE A 44 -11.06 20.90 -5.59
CA PHE A 44 -10.74 21.86 -6.64
C PHE A 44 -11.22 21.31 -8.00
N PRO A 45 -11.71 22.17 -8.91
CA PRO A 45 -11.81 21.79 -10.31
C PRO A 45 -10.41 21.38 -10.81
N MET A 46 -10.33 20.27 -11.54
CA MET A 46 -9.11 19.57 -11.98
C MET A 46 -8.15 20.38 -12.88
N ASP A 47 -8.41 21.67 -13.09
CA ASP A 47 -7.70 22.56 -14.00
C ASP A 47 -6.53 23.32 -13.34
N GLU A 48 -6.41 23.30 -12.01
CA GLU A 48 -5.26 23.87 -11.29
C GLU A 48 -4.23 22.79 -10.95
N PHE A 49 -3.09 22.85 -11.65
CA PHE A 49 -1.95 21.93 -11.59
C PHE A 49 -1.57 21.46 -10.17
N MET A 50 -1.74 20.16 -9.88
CA MET A 50 -1.13 19.49 -8.72
C MET A 50 -0.37 18.21 -9.14
N ASP A 51 0.92 18.15 -8.78
CA ASP A 51 1.89 17.10 -9.17
C ASP A 51 1.79 15.79 -8.35
N ASN A 52 0.72 15.56 -7.59
CA ASN A 52 0.53 14.31 -6.84
C ASN A 52 -0.95 13.90 -6.85
N MET A 53 -1.33 12.99 -7.75
CA MET A 53 -2.65 12.36 -7.71
C MET A 53 -2.75 11.37 -6.54
N MET A 54 -3.71 11.60 -5.66
CA MET A 54 -4.35 10.55 -4.85
C MET A 54 -5.62 10.15 -5.61
N LEU A 55 -5.72 8.89 -6.02
CA LEU A 55 -6.93 8.36 -6.65
C LEU A 55 -7.94 8.00 -5.56
N ASP A 56 -9.17 8.51 -5.67
CA ASP A 56 -10.29 8.15 -4.80
C ASP A 56 -10.63 6.65 -4.92
N GLU A 57 -10.73 5.97 -3.77
CA GLU A 57 -10.96 4.53 -3.65
C GLU A 57 -12.40 4.11 -4.04
N ASP A 58 -13.34 5.05 -4.14
CA ASP A 58 -14.77 4.72 -4.28
C ASP A 58 -15.24 4.44 -5.72
N ILE A 59 -14.44 4.77 -6.74
CA ILE A 59 -14.79 4.53 -8.16
C ILE A 59 -14.33 3.13 -8.63
N LEU A 60 -13.40 2.48 -7.94
CA LEU A 60 -12.91 1.14 -8.33
C LEU A 60 -13.65 -0.02 -7.65
N VAL A 61 -14.42 0.24 -6.59
CA VAL A 61 -15.11 -0.80 -5.81
C VAL A 61 -16.59 -0.95 -6.19
N SER A 62 -17.17 -0.01 -6.93
CA SER A 62 -18.58 -0.07 -7.32
C SER A 62 -18.78 -0.24 -8.84
N ASN A 63 -19.26 -1.43 -9.23
CA ASN A 63 -20.06 -1.69 -10.45
C ASN A 63 -19.42 -2.23 -11.73
N VAL A 64 -18.41 -3.12 -11.66
CA VAL A 64 -18.35 -4.24 -12.62
C VAL A 64 -17.83 -5.48 -11.91
N SER A 65 -18.63 -6.55 -11.91
CA SER A 65 -18.18 -7.91 -11.61
C SER A 65 -17.10 -8.32 -12.62
N ASN A 66 -15.85 -7.95 -12.38
CA ASN A 66 -14.69 -8.38 -13.18
C ASN A 66 -14.55 -9.91 -13.24
N ARG A 67 -15.28 -10.64 -12.38
CA ARG A 67 -15.47 -12.09 -12.43
C ARG A 67 -16.11 -12.57 -13.74
N ASP A 68 -17.08 -11.83 -14.29
CA ASP A 68 -17.80 -12.25 -15.49
C ASP A 68 -16.99 -11.97 -16.77
N PHE A 69 -16.24 -10.87 -16.80
CA PHE A 69 -15.25 -10.61 -17.85
C PHE A 69 -14.10 -11.62 -17.79
N TYR A 70 -13.61 -11.95 -16.60
CA TYR A 70 -12.58 -12.98 -16.38
C TYR A 70 -13.02 -14.34 -16.90
N ASN A 71 -14.23 -14.79 -16.57
CA ASN A 71 -14.78 -16.06 -17.07
C ASN A 71 -14.95 -16.04 -18.59
N LYS A 72 -15.32 -14.89 -19.18
CA LYS A 72 -15.50 -14.77 -20.64
C LYS A 72 -14.18 -14.78 -21.40
N VAL A 73 -13.14 -14.11 -20.91
CA VAL A 73 -11.80 -14.09 -21.54
C VAL A 73 -11.05 -15.42 -21.36
N MET A 74 -11.21 -16.08 -20.19
CA MET A 74 -10.62 -17.40 -19.94
C MET A 74 -11.37 -18.54 -20.66
N SER A 75 -12.64 -18.36 -21.04
CA SER A 75 -13.40 -19.39 -21.78
C SER A 75 -13.00 -19.57 -23.25
N GLN A 76 -12.17 -18.67 -23.81
CA GLN A 76 -11.81 -18.70 -25.24
C GLN A 76 -10.38 -19.21 -25.53
N LYS A 77 -9.55 -19.40 -24.51
CA LYS A 77 -8.29 -20.17 -24.62
C LYS A 77 -8.37 -21.32 -23.64
N THR A 78 -8.18 -22.54 -24.11
CA THR A 78 -8.08 -23.75 -23.28
C THR A 78 -7.18 -23.48 -22.08
N VAL A 79 -7.72 -23.71 -20.88
CA VAL A 79 -7.08 -23.50 -19.57
C VAL A 79 -5.72 -24.21 -19.44
N GLU A 80 -5.42 -25.14 -20.35
CA GLU A 80 -4.19 -25.94 -20.39
C GLU A 80 -2.93 -25.18 -20.86
N ASP A 81 -3.04 -24.00 -21.47
CA ASP A 81 -1.87 -23.25 -22.01
C ASP A 81 -1.36 -22.09 -21.14
N SER A 82 -1.91 -21.88 -19.93
CA SER A 82 -1.40 -20.81 -19.05
C SER A 82 -0.03 -21.18 -18.46
N LEU A 83 1.01 -20.39 -18.75
CA LEU A 83 2.38 -20.64 -18.26
C LEU A 83 2.49 -20.51 -16.72
N TYR A 84 1.63 -19.67 -16.14
CA TYR A 84 1.53 -19.42 -14.71
C TYR A 84 0.11 -19.69 -14.22
N SER A 85 -0.04 -20.60 -13.26
CA SER A 85 -1.34 -20.93 -12.66
C SER A 85 -1.58 -20.14 -11.38
N PHE A 86 -2.86 -19.95 -11.06
CA PHE A 86 -3.28 -19.28 -9.82
C PHE A 86 -2.75 -19.98 -8.57
N ASP A 87 -2.85 -21.30 -8.51
CA ASP A 87 -2.42 -22.06 -7.32
C ASP A 87 -0.92 -21.93 -7.04
N GLU A 88 -0.08 -21.91 -8.09
CA GLU A 88 1.37 -21.72 -7.95
C GLU A 88 1.70 -20.34 -7.36
N VAL A 89 1.09 -19.29 -7.92
CA VAL A 89 1.32 -17.91 -7.47
C VAL A 89 0.77 -17.72 -6.06
N ASN A 90 -0.47 -18.13 -5.81
CA ASN A 90 -1.14 -17.99 -4.52
C ASN A 90 -0.42 -18.75 -3.41
N LYS A 91 0.07 -19.97 -3.67
CA LYS A 91 0.90 -20.70 -2.70
C LYS A 91 2.17 -19.93 -2.33
N CYS A 92 2.81 -19.27 -3.30
CA CYS A 92 3.98 -18.44 -3.05
C CYS A 92 3.63 -17.17 -2.25
N LEU A 93 2.54 -16.49 -2.61
CA LEU A 93 2.12 -15.26 -1.92
C LEU A 93 1.61 -15.54 -0.50
N VAL A 94 0.84 -16.60 -0.28
CA VAL A 94 0.44 -17.04 1.06
C VAL A 94 1.66 -17.38 1.91
N TRP A 95 2.70 -18.00 1.31
CA TRP A 95 3.94 -18.26 2.03
C TRP A 95 4.68 -16.96 2.43
N ILE A 96 4.83 -15.99 1.53
CA ILE A 96 5.56 -14.74 1.87
C ILE A 96 4.74 -13.83 2.80
N LEU A 97 3.41 -13.85 2.73
CA LEU A 97 2.54 -12.96 3.49
C LEU A 97 2.05 -13.57 4.81
N SER A 98 1.76 -14.87 4.87
CA SER A 98 1.04 -15.50 5.99
C SER A 98 1.79 -16.66 6.67
N SER A 99 2.99 -17.04 6.21
CA SER A 99 3.74 -18.12 6.86
C SER A 99 4.22 -17.76 8.28
N ASP A 100 4.56 -18.78 9.07
CA ASP A 100 5.25 -18.60 10.35
C ASP A 100 6.57 -17.84 10.23
N VAL A 101 7.24 -17.96 9.09
CA VAL A 101 8.47 -17.21 8.79
C VAL A 101 8.16 -15.72 8.66
N CYS A 102 7.08 -15.37 7.96
CA CYS A 102 6.57 -14.01 7.88
C CYS A 102 6.13 -13.49 9.25
N LYS A 103 5.42 -14.30 10.02
CA LYS A 103 5.00 -13.97 11.39
C LYS A 103 6.20 -13.64 12.28
N LYS A 104 7.27 -14.45 12.24
CA LYS A 104 8.52 -14.17 12.98
C LYS A 104 9.19 -12.88 12.52
N SER A 105 9.24 -12.62 11.21
CA SER A 105 9.76 -11.38 10.63
C SER A 105 8.97 -10.16 11.13
N TYR A 106 7.64 -10.24 11.08
CA TYR A 106 6.73 -9.20 11.56
C TYR A 106 6.90 -8.94 13.07
N MET A 107 6.95 -9.98 13.89
CA MET A 107 7.14 -9.83 15.34
C MET A 107 8.49 -9.15 15.67
N ASN A 108 9.55 -9.48 14.94
CA ASN A 108 10.84 -8.82 15.10
C ASN A 108 10.78 -7.33 14.70
N GLU A 109 10.10 -6.98 13.61
CA GLU A 109 9.90 -5.60 13.19
C GLU A 109 9.09 -4.80 14.22
N LYS A 110 7.95 -5.36 14.67
CA LYS A 110 7.10 -4.80 15.71
C LYS A 110 7.87 -4.57 17.01
N ASN A 111 8.64 -5.56 17.47
CA ASN A 111 9.44 -5.44 18.69
C ASN A 111 10.52 -4.36 18.57
N ARG A 112 11.19 -4.25 17.42
CA ARG A 112 12.18 -3.18 17.16
C ARG A 112 11.55 -1.81 17.19
N MET A 113 10.38 -1.65 16.56
CA MET A 113 9.61 -0.40 16.59
C MET A 113 9.22 -0.02 18.02
N MET A 114 8.67 -0.96 18.79
CA MET A 114 8.29 -0.75 20.18
C MET A 114 9.47 -0.36 21.07
N LEU A 115 10.61 -1.03 20.91
CA LEU A 115 11.85 -0.70 21.62
C LEU A 115 12.33 0.71 21.26
N LYS A 116 12.24 1.10 19.99
CA LYS A 116 12.62 2.43 19.52
C LYS A 116 11.70 3.52 20.10
N HIS A 117 10.38 3.32 20.05
CA HIS A 117 9.41 4.23 20.67
C HIS A 117 9.69 4.41 22.16
N ARG A 118 9.88 3.30 22.88
CA ARG A 118 10.26 3.33 24.30
C ARG A 118 11.55 4.13 24.52
N GLN A 119 12.60 3.89 23.75
CA GLN A 119 13.88 4.60 23.87
C GLN A 119 13.71 6.12 23.64
N VAL A 120 12.98 6.51 22.59
CA VAL A 120 12.73 7.91 22.25
C VAL A 120 11.90 8.58 23.35
N MET A 121 10.83 7.94 23.81
CA MET A 121 10.00 8.43 24.91
C MET A 121 10.81 8.65 26.19
N TRP A 122 11.64 7.66 26.58
CA TRP A 122 12.51 7.79 27.75
C TRP A 122 13.52 8.94 27.63
N LYS A 123 14.08 9.15 26.43
CA LYS A 123 14.99 10.27 26.17
C LYS A 123 14.26 11.60 26.35
N LEU A 124 13.09 11.77 25.71
CA LEU A 124 12.28 12.99 25.80
C LEU A 124 11.86 13.31 27.25
N LEU A 125 11.48 12.29 28.03
CA LEU A 125 11.11 12.47 29.43
C LEU A 125 12.31 12.87 30.30
N LYS A 126 13.49 12.29 30.06
CA LYS A 126 14.74 12.67 30.76
C LYS A 126 15.14 14.10 30.42
N ASP A 127 15.14 14.45 29.14
CA ASP A 127 15.48 15.79 28.66
C ASP A 127 14.50 16.83 29.26
N PHE A 128 13.20 16.52 29.31
CA PHE A 128 12.22 17.38 29.96
C PHE A 128 12.50 17.56 31.45
N LYS A 129 12.79 16.47 32.19
CA LYS A 129 13.06 16.51 33.63
C LYS A 129 14.29 17.35 33.97
N ILE A 130 15.35 17.27 33.16
CA ILE A 130 16.58 18.06 33.34
C ILE A 130 16.30 19.54 33.09
N ASN A 131 15.57 19.85 32.01
CA ASN A 131 15.32 21.24 31.61
C ASN A 131 14.19 21.93 32.40
N ASN A 132 13.34 21.16 33.10
CA ASN A 132 12.15 21.66 33.80
C ASN A 132 12.01 21.04 35.19
N PRO A 133 12.93 21.30 36.13
CA PRO A 133 12.87 20.76 37.48
C PRO A 133 11.56 21.15 38.17
N GLY A 134 10.90 20.19 38.82
CA GLY A 134 9.64 20.39 39.56
C GLY A 134 8.39 20.52 38.70
N LYS A 135 8.48 20.48 37.36
CA LYS A 135 7.31 20.53 36.47
C LYS A 135 6.93 19.13 35.97
N VAL A 136 5.63 18.95 35.70
CA VAL A 136 5.09 17.72 35.10
C VAL A 136 5.05 17.88 33.57
N PRO A 137 5.54 16.90 32.79
CA PRO A 137 5.48 16.97 31.34
C PRO A 137 4.04 16.88 30.84
N ARG A 138 3.70 17.71 29.86
CA ARG A 138 2.47 17.54 29.07
C ARG A 138 2.64 16.33 28.15
N LEU A 139 1.90 15.26 28.41
CA LEU A 139 2.04 14.00 27.67
C LEU A 139 1.83 14.18 26.16
N CYS A 140 0.90 15.03 25.73
CA CYS A 140 0.68 15.36 24.32
C CYS A 140 1.98 15.84 23.65
N ASN A 141 2.72 16.75 24.29
CA ASN A 141 3.99 17.26 23.73
C ASN A 141 5.04 16.14 23.62
N ILE A 142 5.12 15.26 24.60
CA ILE A 142 6.06 14.13 24.58
C ILE A 142 5.70 13.14 23.47
N VAL A 143 4.41 12.80 23.32
CA VAL A 143 3.92 11.88 22.28
C VAL A 143 4.09 12.50 20.90
N THR A 144 3.73 13.76 20.69
CA THR A 144 3.93 14.47 19.41
C THR A 144 5.40 14.51 19.03
N ASN A 145 6.29 14.84 19.98
CA ASN A 145 7.73 14.84 19.72
C ASN A 145 8.27 13.43 19.44
N MET A 146 7.75 12.40 20.12
CA MET A 146 8.10 11.01 19.85
C MET A 146 7.69 10.60 18.44
N LEU A 147 6.44 10.87 18.06
CA LEU A 147 5.91 10.56 16.73
C LEU A 147 6.66 11.32 15.64
N HIS A 148 6.97 12.60 15.85
CA HIS A 148 7.78 13.38 14.92
C HIS A 148 9.18 12.77 14.73
N GLN A 149 9.86 12.37 15.81
CA GLN A 149 11.17 11.71 15.73
C GLN A 149 11.09 10.30 15.09
N CYS A 150 9.92 9.67 15.12
CA CYS A 150 9.66 8.36 14.55
C CYS A 150 8.95 8.41 13.18
N SER A 151 8.67 9.59 12.62
CA SER A 151 7.92 9.79 11.37
C SER A 151 8.52 9.08 10.15
N LYS A 152 9.84 8.86 10.15
CA LYS A 152 10.56 8.15 9.08
C LYS A 152 10.60 6.64 9.26
N ILE A 153 10.12 6.13 10.39
CA ILE A 153 10.08 4.69 10.68
C ILE A 153 8.84 4.12 10.01
N ARG A 154 9.01 3.04 9.24
CA ARG A 154 7.89 2.29 8.68
C ARG A 154 6.95 1.86 9.80
N ILE A 155 5.67 2.20 9.67
CA ILE A 155 4.63 1.78 10.62
C ILE A 155 4.20 0.36 10.28
N CYS A 156 4.42 -0.55 11.24
CA CYS A 156 3.87 -1.90 11.19
C CYS A 156 2.36 -1.86 11.42
N TYR A 157 1.63 -2.77 10.79
CA TYR A 157 0.23 -3.00 11.17
C TYR A 157 0.15 -3.36 12.66
N PRO A 158 -0.85 -2.89 13.43
CA PRO A 158 -0.88 -3.05 14.88
C PRO A 158 -0.95 -4.53 15.30
N GLU A 159 -1.70 -5.33 14.54
CA GLU A 159 -2.00 -6.71 14.84
C GLU A 159 -1.68 -7.65 13.67
N TRP A 160 -1.47 -8.92 14.00
CA TRP A 160 -1.30 -9.94 12.98
C TRP A 160 -2.69 -10.40 12.53
N ASP A 161 -3.14 -9.89 11.39
CA ASP A 161 -4.38 -10.31 10.76
C ASP A 161 -4.09 -11.37 9.69
N GLU A 162 -4.49 -12.60 9.95
CA GLU A 162 -4.27 -13.73 9.03
C GLU A 162 -5.26 -13.74 7.86
N GLU A 163 -6.50 -13.30 8.09
CA GLU A 163 -7.56 -13.30 7.09
C GLU A 163 -7.27 -12.24 6.03
N MET A 164 -6.95 -11.01 6.44
CA MET A 164 -6.55 -9.93 5.53
C MET A 164 -5.35 -10.35 4.68
N ARG A 165 -4.32 -10.98 5.27
CA ARG A 165 -3.14 -11.44 4.52
C ARG A 165 -3.48 -12.51 3.48
N ARG A 166 -4.39 -13.44 3.79
CA ARG A 166 -4.86 -14.46 2.84
C ARG A 166 -5.71 -13.83 1.73
N SER A 167 -6.59 -12.88 2.07
CA SER A 167 -7.39 -12.14 1.11
C SER A 167 -6.53 -11.33 0.13
N VAL A 168 -5.55 -10.58 0.67
CA VAL A 168 -4.58 -9.83 -0.13
C VAL A 168 -3.71 -10.75 -0.99
N ALA A 169 -3.27 -11.91 -0.46
CA ALA A 169 -2.53 -12.89 -1.24
C ALA A 169 -3.35 -13.43 -2.43
N SER A 170 -4.63 -13.74 -2.21
CA SER A 170 -5.53 -14.23 -3.27
C SER A 170 -5.71 -13.16 -4.34
N THR A 171 -6.06 -11.94 -3.93
CA THR A 171 -6.27 -10.79 -4.83
C THR A 171 -5.01 -10.47 -5.64
N ALA A 172 -3.85 -10.38 -4.97
CA ALA A 172 -2.57 -10.15 -5.63
C ALA A 172 -2.24 -11.29 -6.63
N SER A 173 -2.58 -12.54 -6.29
CA SER A 173 -2.33 -13.66 -7.19
C SER A 173 -3.14 -13.57 -8.48
N GLU A 174 -4.41 -13.18 -8.44
CA GLU A 174 -5.22 -12.98 -9.65
C GLU A 174 -4.57 -11.96 -10.59
N TYR A 175 -4.14 -10.82 -10.03
CA TYR A 175 -3.45 -9.78 -10.79
C TYR A 175 -2.09 -10.22 -11.34
N ILE A 176 -1.28 -10.91 -10.54
CA ILE A 176 0.04 -11.40 -10.97
C ILE A 176 -0.09 -12.44 -12.07
N VAL A 177 -1.03 -13.39 -11.94
CA VAL A 177 -1.29 -14.42 -12.96
C VAL A 177 -1.69 -13.78 -14.27
N ARG A 178 -2.65 -12.83 -14.23
CA ARG A 178 -3.08 -12.10 -15.42
C ARG A 178 -1.91 -11.34 -16.04
N PHE A 179 -1.20 -10.55 -15.24
CA PHE A 179 -0.06 -9.75 -15.69
C PHE A 179 1.03 -10.61 -16.32
N LEU A 180 1.43 -11.70 -15.67
CA LEU A 180 2.48 -12.59 -16.15
C LEU A 180 2.08 -13.35 -17.41
N ASN A 181 0.86 -13.88 -17.48
CA ASN A 181 0.39 -14.61 -18.66
C ASN A 181 0.23 -13.67 -19.87
N MET A 182 -0.16 -12.41 -19.67
CA MET A 182 -0.18 -11.40 -20.73
C MET A 182 1.24 -11.06 -21.19
N LEU A 183 2.14 -10.78 -20.25
CA LEU A 183 3.53 -10.42 -20.55
C LEU A 183 4.31 -11.58 -21.21
N SER A 184 4.00 -12.84 -20.85
CA SER A 184 4.64 -14.02 -21.43
C SER A 184 4.30 -14.27 -22.88
N GLN A 185 3.23 -13.64 -23.42
CA GLN A 185 2.91 -13.76 -24.86
C GLN A 185 4.04 -13.22 -25.74
N LYS A 186 4.78 -12.21 -25.27
CA LYS A 186 5.90 -11.58 -26.00
C LYS A 186 7.26 -11.80 -25.35
N PHE A 187 7.30 -11.97 -24.02
CA PHE A 187 8.55 -11.98 -23.25
C PHE A 187 8.78 -13.26 -22.44
N SER A 188 8.24 -14.40 -22.89
CA SER A 188 8.39 -15.69 -22.20
C SER A 188 9.84 -16.05 -21.89
N THR A 189 10.76 -15.86 -22.84
CA THR A 189 12.19 -16.15 -22.68
C THR A 189 12.84 -15.29 -21.58
N GLN A 190 12.53 -14.00 -21.54
CA GLN A 190 13.06 -13.06 -20.54
C GLN A 190 12.52 -13.38 -19.14
N LEU A 191 11.23 -13.69 -19.04
CA LEU A 191 10.60 -14.08 -17.77
C LEU A 191 11.15 -15.43 -17.26
N GLY A 192 11.49 -16.34 -18.17
CA GLY A 192 12.10 -17.64 -17.87
C GLY A 192 13.52 -17.57 -17.29
N MET A 193 14.18 -16.41 -17.29
CA MET A 193 15.51 -16.23 -16.70
C MET A 193 15.49 -16.34 -15.16
N PHE A 194 14.34 -16.12 -14.54
CA PHE A 194 14.18 -16.20 -13.09
C PHE A 194 13.48 -17.48 -12.67
N LYS A 195 13.84 -17.98 -11.48
CA LYS A 195 13.01 -18.99 -10.80
C LYS A 195 11.62 -18.40 -10.56
N LYS A 196 10.55 -19.15 -10.85
CA LYS A 196 9.14 -18.73 -10.68
C LYS A 196 8.89 -18.00 -9.35
N ASN A 197 9.31 -18.58 -8.22
CA ASN A 197 9.14 -17.95 -6.89
C ASN A 197 9.82 -16.58 -6.77
N VAL A 198 10.99 -16.41 -7.37
CA VAL A 198 11.71 -15.13 -7.34
C VAL A 198 10.97 -14.08 -8.15
N LEU A 199 10.44 -14.49 -9.31
CA LEU A 199 9.61 -13.63 -10.16
C LEU A 199 8.33 -13.19 -9.44
N PHE A 200 7.60 -14.12 -8.82
CA PHE A 200 6.36 -13.82 -8.08
C PHE A 200 6.62 -12.85 -6.92
N ILE A 201 7.71 -13.07 -6.19
CA ILE A 201 8.09 -12.20 -5.06
C ILE A 201 8.56 -10.84 -5.55
N GLY A 202 9.30 -10.75 -6.65
CA GLY A 202 9.64 -9.47 -7.24
C GLY A 202 8.39 -8.67 -7.63
N ILE A 203 7.42 -9.32 -8.30
CA ILE A 203 6.20 -8.67 -8.77
C ILE A 203 5.31 -8.22 -7.62
N VAL A 204 5.10 -9.04 -6.58
CA VAL A 204 4.28 -8.59 -5.43
C VAL A 204 4.91 -7.39 -4.70
N TYR A 205 6.24 -7.23 -4.72
CA TYR A 205 6.88 -6.02 -4.21
C TYR A 205 6.64 -4.80 -5.11
N LEU A 206 6.58 -4.98 -6.44
CA LEU A 206 6.22 -3.92 -7.38
C LEU A 206 4.77 -3.46 -7.21
N MET A 207 3.85 -4.37 -6.85
CA MET A 207 2.45 -4.04 -6.55
C MET A 207 2.27 -3.06 -5.39
N ARG A 208 3.31 -2.77 -4.59
CA ARG A 208 3.26 -1.68 -3.60
C ARG A 208 3.13 -0.29 -4.24
N MET A 209 3.70 -0.13 -5.43
CA MET A 209 3.63 1.12 -6.21
C MET A 209 2.69 0.99 -7.41
N GLY A 210 2.46 -0.24 -7.88
CA GLY A 210 1.81 -0.48 -9.15
C GLY A 210 2.71 -0.12 -10.34
N ILE A 211 2.23 -0.41 -11.54
CA ILE A 211 2.88 -0.04 -12.79
C ILE A 211 1.83 0.49 -13.74
N THR A 212 2.01 1.74 -14.14
CA THR A 212 1.17 2.43 -15.11
C THR A 212 2.00 2.85 -16.31
N MET A 213 1.46 2.69 -17.52
CA MET A 213 2.08 3.18 -18.74
C MET A 213 0.99 3.74 -19.65
N GLN A 214 1.14 4.99 -20.10
CA GLN A 214 0.23 5.63 -21.06
C GLN A 214 -1.26 5.54 -20.62
N ASN A 215 -1.54 5.85 -19.35
CA ASN A 215 -2.87 5.75 -18.72
C ASN A 215 -3.47 4.33 -18.64
N VAL A 216 -2.66 3.30 -18.91
CA VAL A 216 -3.03 1.90 -18.72
C VAL A 216 -2.40 1.37 -17.44
N ILE A 217 -3.22 0.77 -16.57
CA ILE A 217 -2.73 0.06 -15.38
C ILE A 217 -2.27 -1.33 -15.82
N LEU A 218 -0.96 -1.55 -15.88
CA LEU A 218 -0.38 -2.84 -16.23
C LEU A 218 -0.32 -3.76 -15.02
N LEU A 219 0.03 -3.20 -13.85
CA LEU A 219 0.05 -3.90 -12.58
C LEU A 219 -0.60 -3.01 -11.52
N PRO A 220 -1.72 -3.42 -10.90
CA PRO A 220 -2.40 -2.57 -9.94
C PRO A 220 -1.58 -2.40 -8.66
N LYS A 221 -1.80 -1.25 -8.02
CA LYS A 221 -1.27 -0.96 -6.69
C LYS A 221 -2.19 -1.57 -5.63
N ILE A 222 -1.63 -2.31 -4.68
CA ILE A 222 -2.34 -2.81 -3.49
C ILE A 222 -1.68 -2.17 -2.27
N HIS A 223 -2.41 -1.27 -1.60
CA HIS A 223 -1.87 -0.41 -0.55
C HIS A 223 -1.47 -1.21 0.70
N GLU A 224 -2.25 -2.24 1.03
CA GLU A 224 -2.03 -3.14 2.16
C GLU A 224 -0.67 -3.83 2.07
N LEU A 225 -0.16 -4.12 0.87
CA LEU A 225 1.16 -4.72 0.69
C LEU A 225 2.28 -3.86 1.27
N GLN A 226 2.10 -2.53 1.37
CA GLN A 226 3.05 -1.64 2.04
C GLN A 226 3.21 -1.93 3.52
N HIS A 227 2.23 -2.57 4.18
CA HIS A 227 2.29 -2.94 5.59
C HIS A 227 2.42 -4.45 5.80
N LEU A 228 1.94 -5.26 4.87
CA LEU A 228 1.92 -6.72 5.01
C LEU A 228 3.21 -7.40 4.55
N LEU A 229 3.89 -6.85 3.53
CA LEU A 229 5.14 -7.44 3.05
C LEU A 229 6.26 -7.28 4.07
N PRO A 230 7.12 -8.30 4.25
CA PRO A 230 8.35 -8.15 5.02
C PRO A 230 9.18 -6.96 4.54
N ILE A 231 9.92 -6.28 5.44
CA ILE A 231 10.96 -5.36 4.96
C ILE A 231 12.00 -6.11 4.13
N GLU A 232 12.55 -5.46 3.10
CA GLU A 232 13.51 -6.10 2.19
C GLU A 232 14.74 -6.66 2.92
N ALA A 233 15.18 -5.99 3.99
CA ALA A 233 16.28 -6.46 4.84
C ALA A 233 15.99 -7.82 5.50
N HIS A 234 14.72 -8.16 5.73
CA HIS A 234 14.32 -9.44 6.31
C HIS A 234 14.31 -10.59 5.29
N LEU A 235 14.23 -10.30 3.98
CA LEU A 235 14.17 -11.33 2.94
C LEU A 235 15.36 -12.30 3.00
N LYS A 236 16.57 -11.77 3.17
CA LYS A 236 17.78 -12.61 3.21
C LYS A 236 17.82 -13.46 4.48
N CYS A 237 17.51 -12.86 5.62
CA CYS A 237 17.65 -13.51 6.93
C CYS A 237 16.57 -14.58 7.15
N TYR A 238 15.31 -14.24 6.89
CA TYR A 238 14.14 -15.07 7.18
C TYR A 238 13.76 -15.98 6.02
N PHE A 239 13.72 -15.44 4.79
CA PHE A 239 13.19 -16.14 3.62
C PHE A 239 14.27 -16.73 2.71
N LYS A 240 15.55 -16.45 3.00
CA LYS A 240 16.72 -16.85 2.19
C LYS A 240 16.67 -16.30 0.75
N ILE A 241 16.02 -15.15 0.57
CA ILE A 241 15.89 -14.45 -0.72
C ILE A 241 16.75 -13.21 -0.68
N LYS A 242 17.59 -13.00 -1.70
CA LYS A 242 18.40 -11.77 -1.81
C LYS A 242 17.49 -10.62 -2.24
N CYS A 243 17.55 -9.48 -1.55
CA CYS A 243 16.80 -8.28 -1.94
C CYS A 243 17.15 -7.79 -3.36
N LYS A 244 18.38 -8.03 -3.83
CA LYS A 244 18.81 -7.77 -5.22
C LYS A 244 17.87 -8.40 -6.26
N PHE A 245 17.20 -9.50 -5.94
CA PHE A 245 16.27 -10.11 -6.87
C PHE A 245 15.03 -9.24 -7.14
N ILE A 246 14.59 -8.42 -6.17
CA ILE A 246 13.47 -7.50 -6.40
C ILE A 246 13.86 -6.47 -7.44
N THR A 247 15.04 -5.86 -7.30
CA THR A 247 15.52 -4.84 -8.25
C THR A 247 15.83 -5.45 -9.62
N GLU A 248 16.31 -6.69 -9.68
CA GLU A 248 16.50 -7.41 -10.94
C GLU A 248 15.17 -7.69 -11.65
N VAL A 249 14.15 -8.15 -10.92
CA VAL A 249 12.79 -8.34 -11.48
C VAL A 249 12.19 -7.01 -11.92
N GLU A 250 12.31 -5.95 -11.11
CA GLU A 250 11.88 -4.60 -11.48
C GLU A 250 12.50 -4.13 -12.81
N ASN A 251 13.81 -4.26 -12.95
CA ASN A 251 14.52 -3.85 -14.15
C ASN A 251 14.12 -4.69 -15.37
N LEU A 252 13.91 -6.00 -15.18
CA LEU A 252 13.39 -6.88 -16.23
C LEU A 252 12.01 -6.40 -16.70
N ILE A 253 11.07 -6.19 -15.76
CA ILE A 253 9.72 -5.76 -16.06
C ILE A 253 9.73 -4.39 -16.75
N LYS A 254 10.54 -3.44 -16.27
CA LYS A 254 10.75 -2.14 -16.94
C LYS A 254 11.27 -2.30 -18.37
N MET A 255 12.23 -3.20 -18.59
CA MET A 255 12.76 -3.47 -19.93
C MET A 255 11.68 -4.06 -20.86
N CYS A 256 10.91 -5.02 -20.38
CA CYS A 256 9.80 -5.60 -21.15
C CYS A 256 8.77 -4.53 -21.52
N ILE A 257 8.37 -3.70 -20.55
CA ILE A 257 7.33 -2.69 -20.71
C ILE A 257 7.78 -1.54 -21.62
N ARG A 258 9.03 -1.07 -21.52
CA ARG A 258 9.57 0.00 -22.38
C ARG A 258 9.56 -0.35 -23.88
N ASN A 259 9.55 -1.64 -24.20
CA ASN A 259 9.54 -2.14 -25.56
C ASN A 259 8.12 -2.42 -26.09
N LEU A 260 7.08 -2.00 -25.36
CA LEU A 260 5.69 -2.11 -25.78
C LEU A 260 5.19 -0.80 -26.38
N THR A 261 4.52 -0.92 -27.52
CA THR A 261 3.73 0.16 -28.11
C THR A 261 2.27 0.09 -27.65
N ASN A 262 1.51 1.19 -27.72
CA ASN A 262 0.08 1.22 -27.38
C ASN A 262 -0.71 0.07 -28.03
N LYS A 263 -0.49 -0.14 -29.34
CA LYS A 263 -1.16 -1.22 -30.09
C LYS A 263 -0.88 -2.60 -29.50
N GLU A 264 0.33 -2.82 -28.99
CA GLU A 264 0.69 -4.11 -28.39
C GLU A 264 0.08 -4.27 -27.00
N ILE A 265 -0.03 -3.19 -26.22
CA ILE A 265 -0.73 -3.18 -24.93
C ILE A 265 -2.21 -3.56 -25.13
N ASP A 266 -2.85 -2.95 -26.13
CA ASP A 266 -4.25 -3.21 -26.48
C ASP A 266 -4.44 -4.67 -26.94
N VAL A 267 -3.55 -5.16 -27.81
CA VAL A 267 -3.58 -6.55 -28.31
C VAL A 267 -3.35 -7.56 -27.18
N MET A 268 -2.50 -7.23 -26.20
CA MET A 268 -2.29 -8.09 -25.03
C MET A 268 -3.52 -8.16 -24.12
N GLY A 269 -4.49 -7.25 -24.26
CA GLY A 269 -5.75 -7.21 -23.51
C GLY A 269 -5.66 -6.40 -22.21
N PHE A 270 -4.71 -5.48 -22.12
CA PHE A 270 -4.69 -4.52 -21.01
C PHE A 270 -5.75 -3.46 -21.30
N THR A 271 -6.62 -3.21 -20.33
CA THR A 271 -7.72 -2.25 -20.49
C THR A 271 -7.23 -0.85 -20.16
N SER A 272 -7.36 0.07 -21.11
CA SER A 272 -7.22 1.49 -20.85
C SER A 272 -8.21 1.92 -19.77
N VAL A 273 -7.75 2.71 -18.81
CA VAL A 273 -8.65 3.36 -17.87
C VAL A 273 -9.11 4.64 -18.56
N ASP A 274 -10.38 4.70 -18.96
CA ASP A 274 -10.98 5.96 -19.41
C ASP A 274 -11.02 6.91 -18.21
N ILE A 275 -10.00 7.75 -18.09
CA ILE A 275 -10.02 8.89 -17.18
C ILE A 275 -10.98 9.88 -17.83
N LYS A 276 -12.26 9.81 -17.44
CA LYS A 276 -13.24 10.84 -17.80
C LYS A 276 -12.82 12.12 -17.07
N TYR A 277 -12.32 13.07 -17.86
CA TYR A 277 -12.11 14.47 -17.48
C TYR A 277 -13.43 15.14 -17.13
#